data_AF-A0A7S1BVI6-F1
#
_entry.id   AF-A0A7S1BVI6-F1
#
_cell.length_a   1.000
_cell.length_b   1.000
_cell.length_c   1.000
_cell.angle_alpha   90.00
_cell.angle_beta   90.00
_cell.angle_gamma   90.00
#
_symmetry.space_group_name_H-M   'P 1'
#
loop_
_entity.id
_entity.type
_entity.pdbx_description
1 polymer ?
#
loop_
_entity_poly.entity_id
_entity_poly.type
_entity_poly.pdbx_seq_one_letter_code
_entity_poly.pdbx_strand_id
1 'polypeptide(L)'
;LCNWLVCMAVYMASGCASLAGKMVAVWFPISAFVALGLEHSVANMFIIPLGIMRGANVSAMDFLTKNLLPVTLGNIVGGALCVMGLYGSAFGNWFKPKEE
;
A
#
# COMPACT_ATOMS: atom_id res chain seq x y z
N LEU A 1 2.76 -6.73 2.66
CA LEU A 1 4.02 -5.95 2.82
C LEU A 1 4.05 -4.68 1.96
N CYS A 2 3.66 -4.71 0.69
CA CYS A 2 3.64 -3.50 -0.17
C CYS A 2 3.00 -2.28 0.53
N ASN A 3 1.82 -2.47 1.13
CA ASN A 3 1.08 -1.36 1.72
C ASN A 3 1.74 -0.75 2.99
N TRP A 4 2.71 -1.43 3.62
CA TRP A 4 3.58 -0.78 4.61
C TRP A 4 4.30 0.41 3.95
N LEU A 5 5.02 0.12 2.85
CA LEU A 5 5.87 1.10 2.17
C LEU A 5 5.03 2.21 1.54
N VAL A 6 3.85 1.89 1.02
CA VAL A 6 2.88 2.87 0.51
C VAL A 6 2.40 3.79 1.63
N CYS A 7 1.96 3.24 2.77
CA CYS A 7 1.52 4.05 3.90
C CYS A 7 2.66 4.92 4.47
N MET A 8 3.89 4.43 4.51
CA MET A 8 5.05 5.23 4.93
C MET A 8 5.39 6.34 3.93
N ALA A 9 5.28 6.10 2.63
CA ALA A 9 5.44 7.14 1.62
C ALA A 9 4.45 8.30 1.83
N VAL A 10 3.18 7.96 2.08
CA VAL A 10 2.11 8.94 2.35
C VAL A 10 2.39 9.71 3.64
N TYR A 11 2.80 9.01 4.70
CA TYR A 11 3.16 9.64 5.98
C TYR A 11 4.34 10.63 5.81
N MET A 12 5.44 10.21 5.20
CA MET A 12 6.63 11.06 4.97
C MET A 12 6.30 12.27 4.09
N ALA A 13 5.51 12.07 3.03
CA ALA A 13 5.07 13.16 2.16
C ALA A 13 4.16 14.16 2.91
N SER A 14 3.34 13.68 3.85
CA SER A 14 2.47 14.54 4.65
C SER A 14 3.25 15.44 5.62
N GLY A 15 4.45 15.01 6.04
CA GLY A 15 5.37 15.82 6.86
C GLY A 15 6.16 16.89 6.08
N CYS A 16 6.09 16.90 4.74
CA CYS A 16 6.86 17.81 3.90
C CYS A 16 6.03 19.03 3.46
N ALA A 17 6.58 20.24 3.57
CA ALA A 17 5.95 21.47 3.10
C ALA A 17 6.18 21.76 1.60
N SER A 18 7.32 21.34 1.05
CA SER A 18 7.69 21.59 -0.35
C SER A 18 7.25 20.47 -1.29
N LEU A 19 6.93 20.82 -2.54
CA LEU A 19 6.60 19.84 -3.58
C LEU A 19 7.75 18.87 -3.83
N ALA A 20 8.98 19.39 -3.95
CA ALA A 20 10.17 18.56 -4.14
C ALA A 20 10.37 17.55 -3.00
N GLY A 21 10.15 17.96 -1.75
CA GLY A 21 10.22 17.07 -0.59
C GLY A 21 9.19 15.94 -0.68
N LYS A 22 7.95 16.26 -1.08
CA LYS A 22 6.89 15.25 -1.29
C LYS A 22 7.25 14.25 -2.39
N MET A 23 7.81 14.71 -3.51
CA MET A 23 8.21 13.83 -4.61
C MET A 23 9.30 12.85 -4.17
N VAL A 24 10.33 13.34 -3.48
CA VAL A 24 11.44 12.49 -3.00
C VAL A 24 10.97 11.52 -1.91
N ALA A 25 10.10 11.97 -1.00
CA ALA A 25 9.52 11.14 0.06
C ALA A 25 8.71 9.95 -0.50
N VAL A 26 8.04 10.13 -1.65
CA VAL A 26 7.28 9.06 -2.31
C VAL A 26 8.18 8.19 -3.19
N TRP A 27 9.17 8.76 -3.86
CA TRP A 27 10.00 8.05 -4.84
C TRP A 27 10.66 6.78 -4.24
N PHE A 28 11.41 6.93 -3.16
CA PHE A 28 12.21 5.82 -2.62
C PHE A 28 11.37 4.64 -2.11
N PRO A 29 10.33 4.83 -1.27
CA PRO A 29 9.53 3.70 -0.79
C PRO A 29 8.76 2.99 -1.91
N ILE A 30 8.28 3.74 -2.91
CA ILE A 30 7.57 3.16 -4.05
C ILE A 30 8.53 2.35 -4.93
N SER A 31 9.69 2.91 -5.28
CA SER A 31 10.72 2.17 -6.03
C SER A 31 11.19 0.92 -5.28
N ALA A 32 11.31 0.97 -3.95
CA ALA A 32 11.74 -0.16 -3.14
C ALA A 32 10.73 -1.33 -3.20
N PHE A 33 9.42 -1.08 -3.02
CA PHE A 33 8.46 -2.19 -3.05
C PHE A 33 8.37 -2.82 -4.45
N VAL A 34 8.49 -2.00 -5.50
CA VAL A 34 8.49 -2.46 -6.89
C VAL A 34 9.73 -3.32 -7.16
N ALA A 35 10.91 -2.87 -6.74
CA ALA A 35 12.16 -3.63 -6.88
C ALA A 35 12.15 -4.96 -6.10
N LEU A 36 11.48 -4.99 -4.95
CA LEU A 36 11.28 -6.19 -4.14
C LEU A 36 10.19 -7.14 -4.68
N GLY A 37 9.49 -6.76 -5.76
CA GLY A 37 8.42 -7.59 -6.34
C GLY A 37 7.20 -7.74 -5.41
N LEU A 38 6.94 -6.77 -4.54
CA LEU A 38 5.79 -6.82 -3.64
C LEU A 38 4.49 -6.48 -4.37
N GLU A 39 3.42 -7.21 -4.06
CA GLU A 39 2.13 -7.02 -4.73
C GLU A 39 1.29 -5.90 -4.10
N HIS A 40 0.80 -5.01 -4.97
CA HIS A 40 -0.11 -3.92 -4.63
C HIS A 40 -1.45 -4.18 -5.31
N SER A 41 -2.53 -4.30 -4.54
CA SER A 41 -3.86 -4.62 -5.07
C SER A 41 -4.30 -3.65 -6.17
N VAL A 42 -4.09 -2.35 -5.97
CA VAL A 42 -4.46 -1.30 -6.95
C VAL A 42 -3.61 -1.35 -8.22
N ALA A 43 -2.30 -1.63 -8.10
CA ALA A 43 -1.46 -1.80 -9.29
C ALA A 43 -1.88 -3.04 -10.10
N ASN A 44 -2.24 -4.12 -9.39
CA ASN A 44 -2.68 -5.37 -10.01
C ASN A 44 -4.05 -5.23 -10.70
N MET A 45 -4.93 -4.34 -10.22
CA MET A 45 -6.18 -3.97 -10.91
C MET A 45 -5.95 -3.32 -12.28
N PHE A 46 -4.75 -2.79 -12.55
CA PHE A 46 -4.38 -2.27 -13.86
C PHE A 46 -3.59 -3.28 -14.70
N ILE A 47 -2.52 -3.85 -14.14
CA ILE A 47 -1.57 -4.68 -14.90
C ILE A 47 -2.20 -6.00 -15.34
N ILE A 48 -2.96 -6.68 -14.48
CA ILE A 48 -3.50 -8.02 -14.78
C ILE A 48 -4.62 -7.94 -15.82
N PRO A 49 -5.63 -7.04 -15.71
CA PRO A 49 -6.62 -6.88 -16.77
C PRO A 49 -6.02 -6.48 -18.11
N LEU A 50 -4.99 -5.61 -18.12
CA LEU A 50 -4.26 -5.29 -19.34
C LEU A 50 -3.58 -6.54 -19.94
N GLY A 51 -3.00 -7.40 -19.11
CA GLY A 51 -2.44 -8.68 -19.53
C GLY A 51 -3.49 -9.61 -20.15
N ILE A 52 -4.66 -9.74 -19.53
CA ILE A 52 -5.79 -10.53 -20.05
C ILE A 52 -6.23 -10.00 -21.42
N MET A 53 -6.37 -8.68 -21.57
CA MET A 53 -6.69 -8.04 -22.85
C MET A 53 -5.62 -8.26 -23.93
N ARG A 54 -4.36 -8.51 -23.52
CA ARG A 54 -3.24 -8.83 -24.42
C ARG A 54 -3.05 -10.33 -24.65
N GLY A 55 -3.97 -11.17 -24.18
CA GLY A 55 -3.97 -12.61 -24.44
C GLY A 55 -3.27 -13.45 -23.38
N ALA A 56 -3.05 -12.93 -22.17
CA ALA A 56 -2.59 -13.75 -21.06
C ALA A 56 -3.62 -14.84 -20.72
N ASN A 57 -3.16 -16.07 -20.50
CA ASN A 57 -4.01 -17.21 -20.13
C ASN A 57 -4.36 -17.19 -18.63
N VAL A 58 -5.07 -16.14 -18.22
CA VAL A 58 -5.53 -15.94 -16.84
C VAL A 58 -7.02 -15.63 -16.90
N SER A 59 -7.85 -16.42 -16.22
CA SER A 59 -9.28 -16.12 -16.15
C SER A 59 -9.56 -14.97 -15.19
N ALA A 60 -10.70 -14.29 -15.37
CA ALA A 60 -11.15 -13.27 -14.41
C ALA A 60 -11.33 -13.85 -12.99
N MET A 61 -11.70 -15.12 -12.88
CA MET A 61 -11.83 -15.82 -11.60
C MET A 61 -10.47 -16.11 -10.96
N ASP A 62 -9.46 -16.47 -11.76
CA ASP A 62 -8.08 -16.62 -11.27
C ASP A 62 -7.54 -15.28 -10.77
N PHE A 63 -7.76 -14.19 -11.51
CA PHE A 63 -7.38 -12.85 -11.05
C PHE A 63 -8.02 -12.52 -9.70
N LEU A 64 -9.32 -12.77 -9.52
CA LEU A 64 -10.01 -12.45 -8.27
C LEU A 64 -9.52 -13.30 -7.09
N THR A 65 -9.46 -14.61 -7.26
CA THR A 65 -9.26 -15.56 -6.15
C THR A 65 -7.78 -15.81 -5.83
N LYS A 66 -6.91 -15.80 -6.83
CA LYS A 66 -5.47 -16.09 -6.65
C LYS A 66 -4.62 -14.84 -6.53
N ASN A 67 -5.15 -13.66 -6.86
CA ASN A 67 -4.40 -12.41 -6.76
C ASN A 67 -5.16 -11.34 -5.95
N LEU A 68 -6.29 -10.85 -6.45
CA LEU A 68 -6.91 -9.64 -5.91
C LEU A 68 -7.32 -9.78 -4.44
N LEU A 69 -8.01 -10.87 -4.08
CA LEU A 69 -8.42 -11.15 -2.70
C LEU A 69 -7.22 -11.30 -1.75
N PRO A 70 -6.27 -12.22 -1.98
CA PRO A 70 -5.14 -12.41 -1.06
C PRO A 70 -4.24 -11.17 -0.98
N VAL A 71 -3.99 -10.48 -2.09
CA VAL A 71 -3.17 -9.25 -2.10
C VAL A 71 -3.87 -8.13 -1.34
N THR A 72 -5.18 -7.96 -1.52
CA THR A 72 -5.97 -6.94 -0.80
C THR A 72 -5.95 -7.20 0.70
N LEU A 73 -6.18 -8.44 1.14
CA LEU A 73 -6.08 -8.81 2.56
C LEU A 73 -4.68 -8.55 3.11
N GLY A 74 -3.63 -8.95 2.39
CA GLY A 74 -2.24 -8.69 2.78
C GLY A 74 -1.87 -7.20 2.78
N ASN A 75 -2.52 -6.39 1.95
CA ASN A 75 -2.34 -4.92 1.92
C ASN A 75 -3.06 -4.26 3.10
N ILE A 76 -4.27 -4.71 3.45
CA ILE A 76 -5.00 -4.25 4.64
C ILE A 76 -4.18 -4.57 5.91
N VAL A 77 -3.78 -5.83 6.07
CA VAL A 77 -2.98 -6.29 7.23
C VAL A 77 -1.65 -5.54 7.30
N GLY A 78 -0.97 -5.37 6.16
CA GLY A 78 0.31 -4.65 6.10
C GLY A 78 0.21 -3.18 6.51
N GLY A 79 -0.82 -2.46 6.05
CA GLY A 79 -1.03 -1.05 6.44
C GLY A 79 -1.51 -0.92 7.89
N ALA A 80 -2.46 -1.75 8.31
CA ALA A 80 -3.05 -1.70 9.64
C ALA A 80 -2.05 -2.06 10.74
N LEU A 81 -1.29 -3.15 10.59
CA LEU A 81 -0.37 -3.57 11.66
C LEU A 81 0.90 -2.72 11.70
N CYS A 82 1.51 -2.49 10.54
CA CYS A 82 2.88 -1.97 10.51
C CYS A 82 2.94 -0.44 10.54
N VAL A 83 1.87 0.25 10.17
CA VAL A 83 1.82 1.72 10.22
C VAL A 83 0.85 2.15 11.31
N MET A 84 -0.44 1.82 11.22
CA MET A 84 -1.41 2.25 12.22
C MET A 84 -1.12 1.66 13.61
N GLY A 85 -0.86 0.36 13.71
CA GLY A 85 -0.58 -0.34 14.97
C GLY A 85 0.69 0.16 15.65
N LEU A 86 1.84 0.12 14.95
CA LEU A 86 3.12 0.56 15.51
C LEU A 86 3.13 2.07 15.80
N TYR A 87 2.73 2.91 14.84
CA TYR A 87 2.77 4.36 15.03
C TYR A 87 1.78 4.81 16.10
N GLY A 88 0.57 4.23 16.10
CA GLY A 88 -0.39 4.50 17.16
C GLY A 88 0.09 3.98 18.50
N SER A 89 0.75 2.82 18.61
CA SER A 89 1.26 2.37 19.92
C SER A 89 2.31 3.32 20.53
N ALA A 90 3.10 3.99 19.68
CA ALA A 90 4.13 4.93 20.11
C ALA A 90 3.59 6.34 20.39
N PHE A 91 2.64 6.83 19.59
CA PHE A 91 2.20 8.24 19.60
C PHE A 91 0.69 8.43 19.73
N GLY A 92 -0.10 7.36 19.67
CA GLY A 92 -1.56 7.39 19.67
C GLY A 92 -2.13 7.35 21.08
N ASN A 93 -3.05 8.27 21.38
CA ASN A 93 -3.91 8.21 22.57
C ASN A 93 -5.19 7.42 22.23
N TRP A 94 -5.08 6.10 22.09
CA TRP A 94 -6.17 5.24 21.61
C TRP A 94 -7.43 5.25 22.48
N PHE A 95 -7.28 5.57 23.77
CA PHE A 95 -8.35 5.45 24.76
C PHE A 95 -8.65 6.75 25.51
N LYS A 96 -8.14 7.91 25.05
CA LYS A 96 -8.53 9.17 25.67
C LYS A 96 -9.95 9.54 25.23
N PRO A 97 -10.86 9.88 26.16
CA PRO A 97 -12.11 10.53 25.80
C PRO A 97 -11.79 11.80 25.02
N LYS A 98 -12.57 12.12 24.00
CA LYS A 98 -12.50 13.43 23.34
C LYS A 98 -12.81 14.47 24.43
N GLU A 99 -11.86 15.32 24.77
CA GLU A 99 -12.16 16.53 25.53
C GLU A 99 -13.00 17.44 24.62
N GLU A 100 -14.21 17.76 25.07
CA GLU A 100 -15.15 18.68 24.42
C GLU A 100 -14.67 20.13 24.49
#